data_AF-A0A851JLL7-F1
#
_entry.id   AF-A0A851JLL7-F1
#
_cell.length_a   1.000
_cell.length_b   1.000
_cell.length_c   1.000
_cell.angle_alpha   90.00
_cell.angle_beta   90.00
_cell.angle_gamma   90.00
#
_symmetry.space_group_name_H-M   'P 1'
#
loop_
_entity.id
_entity.type
_entity.pdbx_description
1 polymer ?
#
loop_
_entity_poly.entity_id
_entity_poly.type
_entity_poly.pdbx_seq_one_letter_code
_entity_poly.pdbx_strand_id
1 'polypeptide(L)'
;FQVITGGHYDVDCRLEDPDGIVLYKEMKKQYDSFTFTASRNGTYKFCFSNEFSTFTHKTVYFDFQVGEDPPLFPSENRVTALTQMESACVSIHEALKSVIDYQTHFRLREAQGRSRAED
;
A
#
# COMPACT_ATOMS: atom_id res chain seq x y z
N PHE A 1 -2.87 -3.04 -3.49
CA PHE A 1 -4.26 -2.82 -3.05
C PHE A 1 -4.99 -4.16 -2.96
N GLN A 2 -6.08 -4.22 -2.21
CA GLN A 2 -6.92 -5.40 -2.03
C GLN A 2 -8.38 -4.98 -1.86
N VAL A 3 -9.28 -5.63 -2.58
CA VAL A 3 -10.73 -5.43 -2.42
C VAL A 3 -11.22 -6.27 -1.24
N ILE A 4 -11.80 -5.61 -0.25
CA ILE A 4 -12.23 -6.22 1.01
C ILE A 4 -13.67 -6.73 0.90
N THR A 5 -14.56 -5.93 0.31
CA THR A 5 -16.00 -6.24 0.20
C THR A 5 -16.58 -5.76 -1.12
N GLY A 6 -17.70 -6.36 -1.55
CA GLY A 6 -18.53 -5.89 -2.66
C GLY A 6 -18.48 -6.75 -3.93
N GLY A 7 -19.63 -7.35 -4.28
CA GLY A 7 -19.84 -8.09 -5.52
C GLY A 7 -18.81 -9.21 -5.72
N HIS A 8 -18.17 -9.24 -6.90
CA HIS A 8 -17.11 -10.21 -7.24
C HIS A 8 -15.72 -9.90 -6.66
N TYR A 9 -15.64 -8.97 -5.70
CA TYR A 9 -14.38 -8.56 -5.06
C TYR A 9 -13.34 -8.00 -6.04
N ASP A 10 -13.76 -7.44 -7.17
CA ASP A 10 -12.91 -6.92 -8.24
C ASP A 10 -13.03 -5.40 -8.41
N VAL A 11 -11.99 -4.72 -8.86
CA VAL A 11 -12.01 -3.28 -9.18
C VAL A 11 -11.12 -2.98 -10.38
N ASP A 12 -11.42 -1.93 -11.12
CA ASP A 12 -10.51 -1.41 -12.15
C ASP A 12 -9.55 -0.43 -11.49
N CYS A 13 -8.26 -0.55 -11.77
CA CYS A 13 -7.21 0.29 -11.21
C CYS A 13 -6.41 0.97 -12.33
N ARG A 14 -6.12 2.26 -12.18
CA ARG A 14 -5.31 3.04 -13.11
C ARG A 14 -4.35 3.95 -12.35
N LEU A 15 -3.11 4.01 -12.83
CA LEU A 15 -2.09 4.97 -12.41
C LEU A 15 -1.68 5.83 -13.60
N GLU A 16 -1.71 7.13 -13.41
CA GLU A 16 -1.25 8.13 -14.37
C GLU A 16 -0.07 8.93 -13.80
N ASP A 17 0.86 9.29 -14.67
CA ASP A 17 1.92 10.24 -14.38
C ASP A 17 1.41 11.70 -14.40
N PRO A 18 2.27 12.69 -14.06
CA PRO A 18 1.88 14.09 -14.06
C PRO A 18 1.45 14.66 -15.42
N ASP A 19 1.84 14.02 -16.52
CA ASP A 19 1.49 14.40 -17.89
C ASP A 19 0.24 13.66 -18.40
N GLY A 20 -0.35 12.78 -17.57
CA GLY A 20 -1.53 11.97 -17.89
C GLY A 20 -1.21 10.67 -18.63
N ILE A 21 0.06 10.29 -18.75
CA ILE A 21 0.48 9.01 -19.34
C ILE A 21 0.12 7.89 -18.35
N VAL A 22 -0.51 6.84 -18.88
CA VAL A 22 -0.90 5.68 -18.08
C VAL A 22 0.31 4.79 -17.84
N LEU A 23 0.72 4.69 -16.58
CA LEU A 23 1.83 3.83 -16.17
C LEU A 23 1.37 2.42 -15.80
N TYR A 24 0.14 2.31 -15.29
CA TYR A 24 -0.45 1.03 -14.93
C TYR A 24 -1.97 1.10 -15.13
N LYS A 25 -2.53 0.04 -15.70
CA LYS A 25 -3.98 -0.09 -15.90
C LYS A 25 -4.35 -1.56 -15.88
N GLU A 26 -5.14 -1.93 -14.89
CA GLU A 26 -5.65 -3.28 -14.75
C GLU A 26 -7.16 -3.24 -14.55
N MET A 27 -7.85 -4.23 -15.10
CA MET A 27 -9.31 -4.33 -15.03
C MET A 27 -9.71 -5.56 -14.22
N LYS A 28 -10.78 -5.43 -13.43
CA LYS A 28 -11.39 -6.49 -12.62
C LYS A 28 -10.38 -7.27 -11.76
N LYS A 29 -9.48 -6.56 -11.08
CA LYS A 29 -8.52 -7.18 -10.16
C LYS A 29 -9.06 -7.19 -8.74
N GLN A 30 -8.85 -8.31 -8.03
CA GLN A 30 -9.19 -8.42 -6.61
C GLN A 30 -8.07 -7.93 -5.69
N TYR A 31 -6.84 -8.14 -6.13
CA TYR A 31 -5.63 -7.77 -5.43
C TYR A 31 -4.54 -7.56 -6.47
N ASP A 32 -3.70 -6.56 -6.25
CA ASP A 32 -2.45 -6.42 -6.97
C ASP A 32 -1.43 -5.57 -6.18
N SER A 33 -0.15 -5.74 -6.52
CA SER A 33 0.95 -4.92 -6.03
C SER A 33 1.78 -4.44 -7.23
N PHE A 34 1.92 -3.13 -7.36
CA PHE A 34 2.64 -2.52 -8.48
C PHE A 34 3.68 -1.53 -7.97
N THR A 35 4.93 -1.76 -8.35
CA THR A 35 6.06 -0.90 -8.02
C THR A 35 6.59 -0.26 -9.29
N PHE A 36 6.80 1.06 -9.27
CA PHE A 36 7.38 1.80 -10.38
C PHE A 36 8.33 2.88 -9.86
N THR A 37 9.24 3.31 -10.72
CA THR A 37 10.12 4.45 -10.45
C THR A 37 9.53 5.71 -11.07
N ALA A 38 9.36 6.76 -10.29
CA ALA A 38 8.91 8.06 -10.78
C ALA A 38 9.99 8.70 -11.66
N SER A 39 9.75 8.78 -12.96
CA SER A 39 10.69 9.37 -13.93
C SER A 39 10.62 10.91 -13.95
N ARG A 40 9.53 11.50 -13.47
CA ARG A 40 9.26 12.93 -13.48
C ARG A 40 8.72 13.40 -12.14
N ASN A 41 9.09 14.62 -11.77
CA ASN A 41 8.54 15.26 -10.59
C ASN A 41 7.15 15.78 -10.90
N GLY A 42 6.19 15.53 -10.01
CA GLY A 42 4.83 16.04 -10.13
C GLY A 42 3.82 15.16 -9.41
N THR A 43 2.54 15.42 -9.66
CA THR A 43 1.45 14.68 -9.03
C THR A 43 1.09 13.46 -9.86
N TYR A 44 1.21 12.28 -9.25
CA TYR A 44 0.72 11.01 -9.79
C TYR A 44 -0.73 10.79 -9.37
N LYS A 45 -1.55 10.25 -10.27
CA LYS A 45 -2.96 10.00 -10.01
C LYS A 45 -3.24 8.50 -9.98
N PHE A 46 -3.78 8.04 -8.86
CA PHE A 46 -4.23 6.67 -8.67
C PHE A 46 -5.76 6.66 -8.63
N CYS A 47 -6.38 5.87 -9.50
CA CYS A 47 -7.82 5.79 -9.67
C CYS A 47 -8.30 4.35 -9.48
N PHE A 48 -9.35 4.19 -8.66
CA PHE A 48 -10.12 2.95 -8.56
C PHE A 48 -11.51 3.19 -9.14
N SER A 49 -11.92 2.40 -10.12
CA SER A 49 -13.23 2.51 -10.76
C SER A 49 -14.08 1.27 -10.49
N ASN A 50 -15.35 1.53 -10.18
CA ASN A 50 -16.40 0.53 -10.00
C ASN A 50 -17.58 0.77 -10.96
N GLU A 51 -17.33 1.34 -12.14
CA GLU A 51 -18.40 1.63 -13.10
C GLU A 51 -19.13 0.36 -13.59
N PHE A 52 -18.47 -0.80 -13.51
CA PHE A 52 -19.05 -2.07 -13.97
C PHE A 52 -19.97 -2.76 -12.95
N SER A 53 -19.91 -2.43 -11.65
CA SER A 53 -20.84 -2.98 -10.64
C SER A 53 -21.84 -1.91 -10.24
N THR A 54 -23.02 -1.92 -10.88
CA THR A 54 -24.09 -0.95 -10.62
C THR A 54 -24.91 -1.25 -9.36
N PHE A 55 -24.75 -2.45 -8.79
CA PHE A 55 -25.61 -2.91 -7.68
C PHE A 55 -24.92 -2.89 -6.30
N THR A 56 -23.59 -2.99 -6.25
CA THR A 56 -22.86 -3.16 -4.99
C THR A 56 -21.73 -2.15 -4.85
N HIS A 57 -21.68 -1.47 -3.70
CA HIS A 57 -20.50 -0.70 -3.29
C HIS A 57 -19.31 -1.64 -3.05
N LYS A 58 -18.09 -1.13 -3.29
CA LYS A 58 -16.85 -1.86 -3.06
C LYS A 58 -15.99 -1.13 -2.06
N THR A 59 -15.43 -1.88 -1.12
CA THR A 59 -14.45 -1.37 -0.16
C THR A 59 -13.06 -1.85 -0.58
N VAL A 60 -12.15 -0.92 -0.87
CA VAL A 60 -10.79 -1.22 -1.31
C VAL A 60 -9.80 -0.71 -0.27
N TYR A 61 -8.95 -1.61 0.21
CA TYR A 61 -7.76 -1.26 0.97
C TYR A 61 -6.60 -1.00 0.01
N PHE A 62 -5.89 0.10 0.19
CA PHE A 62 -4.68 0.40 -0.55
C PHE A 62 -3.64 0.99 0.38
N ASP A 63 -2.38 0.78 0.01
CA ASP A 63 -1.22 1.32 0.71
C ASP A 63 -0.28 1.91 -0.35
N PHE A 64 0.24 3.11 -0.08
CA PHE A 64 1.15 3.82 -0.96
C PHE A 64 2.48 4.01 -0.25
N GLN A 65 3.50 3.32 -0.75
CA GLN A 65 4.86 3.41 -0.24
C GLN A 65 5.70 4.21 -1.22
N VAL A 66 6.32 5.29 -0.75
CA VAL A 66 7.13 6.19 -1.57
C VAL A 66 8.55 6.23 -1.00
N GLY A 67 9.50 5.69 -1.75
CA GLY A 67 10.90 5.63 -1.34
C GLY A 67 11.14 4.74 -0.12
N GLU A 68 12.31 4.91 0.47
CA GLU A 68 12.65 4.31 1.76
C GLU A 68 12.20 5.24 2.88
N ASP A 69 11.89 4.66 4.04
CA ASP A 69 11.62 5.45 5.24
C ASP A 69 12.83 6.33 5.56
N PRO A 70 12.61 7.58 6.00
CA PRO A 70 13.72 8.44 6.39
C PRO A 70 14.51 7.75 7.52
N PRO A 71 15.85 7.87 7.51
CA PRO A 71 16.67 7.30 8.57
C PRO A 71 16.23 7.86 9.93
N LEU A 72 16.23 6.99 10.95
CA LEU A 72 15.79 7.36 12.30
C LEU A 72 16.73 8.37 12.92
N PHE A 73 18.00 8.32 12.53
CA PHE A 73 19.04 9.19 13.04
C PHE A 73 19.79 9.86 11.88
N PRO A 74 20.17 11.15 12.01
CA PRO A 74 21.02 11.82 11.02
C PRO A 74 22.39 11.14 10.86
N SER A 75 22.85 10.42 11.89
CA SER A 75 24.09 9.65 11.96
C SER A 75 24.05 8.36 11.15
N GLU A 76 22.87 7.86 10.77
CA GLU A 76 22.71 6.63 9.99
C GLU A 76 23.33 6.75 8.58
N ASN A 77 23.37 7.97 8.03
CA ASN A 77 24.02 8.29 6.76
C ASN A 77 25.50 8.72 6.90
N ARG A 78 26.04 8.77 8.13
CA ARG A 78 27.45 9.12 8.37
C ARG A 78 28.31 7.85 8.46
N VAL A 79 29.58 7.93 8.06
CA VAL A 79 30.57 6.84 8.18
C VAL A 79 30.98 6.57 9.65
N THR A 80 30.28 7.17 10.61
CA THR A 80 30.51 6.97 12.04
C THR A 80 29.64 5.82 12.54
N ALA A 81 30.24 4.88 13.28
CA ALA A 81 29.48 3.81 13.91
C ALA A 81 28.38 4.37 14.82
N LEU A 82 27.19 3.76 14.74
CA LEU A 82 26.09 4.03 15.66
C LEU A 82 26.50 3.67 17.09
N THR A 83 26.03 4.45 18.05
CA THR A 83 26.10 4.08 19.47
C THR A 83 25.26 2.84 19.75
N GLN A 84 25.53 2.15 20.87
CA GLN A 84 24.72 0.98 21.26
C GLN A 84 23.23 1.32 21.39
N MET A 85 22.89 2.54 21.84
CA MET A 85 21.51 2.99 21.96
C MET A 85 20.87 3.24 20.60
N GLU A 86 21.55 3.92 19.68
CA GLU A 86 21.05 4.14 18.31
C GLU A 86 20.83 2.79 17.59
N SER A 87 21.78 1.86 17.70
CA SER A 87 21.64 0.52 17.11
C SER A 87 20.44 -0.23 17.70
N ALA A 88 20.22 -0.17 19.02
CA ALA A 88 19.05 -0.80 19.64
C ALA A 88 17.75 -0.17 19.15
N CYS A 89 17.70 1.16 18.98
CA CYS A 89 16.53 1.85 18.44
C CYS A 89 16.21 1.42 17.00
N VAL A 90 17.22 1.29 16.13
CA VAL A 90 17.03 0.80 14.75
C VAL A 90 16.46 -0.62 14.75
N SER A 91 17.05 -1.53 15.53
CA SER A 91 16.55 -2.91 15.62
C SER A 91 15.11 -2.99 16.15
N ILE A 92 14.75 -2.17 17.15
CA ILE A 92 13.37 -2.10 17.65
C ILE A 92 12.44 -1.57 16.56
N HIS A 93 12.84 -0.55 15.82
CA HIS A 93 12.04 0.02 14.75
C HIS A 93 11.76 -0.99 13.64
N GLU A 94 12.77 -1.73 13.17
CA GLU A 94 12.61 -2.80 12.19
C GLU A 94 11.66 -3.90 12.69
N ALA A 95 11.80 -4.30 13.95
CA ALA A 95 10.90 -5.29 14.56
C ALA A 95 9.45 -4.78 14.62
N LEU A 96 9.24 -3.51 14.98
CA LEU A 96 7.91 -2.90 15.02
C LEU A 96 7.29 -2.76 13.63
N LYS A 97 8.08 -2.45 12.59
CA LYS A 97 7.62 -2.44 11.20
C LYS A 97 7.07 -3.81 10.80
N SER A 98 7.80 -4.88 11.11
CA SER A 98 7.29 -6.24 10.87
C SER A 98 5.98 -6.53 11.62
N VAL A 99 5.84 -6.08 12.87
CA VAL A 99 4.61 -6.27 13.64
C VAL A 99 3.43 -5.54 12.99
N ILE A 100 3.63 -4.30 12.53
CA ILE A 100 2.61 -3.51 11.84
C ILE A 100 2.13 -4.22 10.56
N ASP A 101 3.06 -4.77 9.78
CA ASP A 101 2.73 -5.51 8.55
C ASP A 101 1.86 -6.74 8.85
N TYR A 102 2.24 -7.54 9.86
CA TYR A 102 1.45 -8.69 10.27
C TYR A 102 0.06 -8.30 10.79
N GLN A 103 -0.03 -7.26 11.60
CA GLN A 103 -1.30 -6.76 12.13
C GLN A 103 -2.21 -6.25 11.01
N THR A 104 -1.66 -5.54 10.03
CA THR A 104 -2.38 -5.04 8.86
C THR A 104 -2.96 -6.21 8.09
N HIS A 105 -2.13 -7.18 7.72
CA HIS A 105 -2.58 -8.36 7.01
C HIS A 105 -3.66 -9.16 7.78
N PHE A 106 -3.52 -9.30 9.11
CA PHE A 106 -4.54 -9.95 9.94
C PHE A 106 -5.87 -9.20 9.92
N ARG A 107 -5.84 -7.87 10.09
CA ARG A 107 -7.04 -7.01 10.02
C ARG A 107 -7.74 -7.10 8.68
N LEU A 108 -7.00 -7.14 7.58
CA LEU A 108 -7.58 -7.26 6.23
C LEU A 108 -8.30 -8.59 6.04
N ARG A 109 -7.68 -9.71 6.46
CA ARG A 109 -8.34 -11.03 6.41
C ARG A 109 -9.57 -11.09 7.29
N GLU A 110 -9.48 -10.56 8.50
CA GLU A 110 -10.60 -10.55 9.44
C GLU A 110 -11.77 -9.72 8.91
N ALA A 111 -11.50 -8.52 8.38
CA ALA A 111 -12.52 -7.67 7.76
C ALA A 111 -13.20 -8.35 6.55
N GLN A 112 -12.42 -8.99 5.69
CA GLN A 112 -12.95 -9.76 4.56
C GLN A 112 -13.78 -10.97 5.03
N GLY A 113 -13.31 -11.68 6.06
CA GLY A 113 -14.01 -12.81 6.65
C GLY A 113 -15.33 -12.40 7.31
N ARG A 114 -15.34 -11.30 8.06
CA ARG A 114 -16.53 -10.74 8.71
C ARG A 114 -17.58 -10.35 7.69
N SER A 115 -17.21 -9.59 6.66
CA SER A 115 -18.14 -9.21 5.59
C SER A 115 -18.79 -10.42 4.93
N ARG A 116 -18.03 -11.50 4.69
CA ARG A 116 -18.56 -12.75 4.11
C ARG A 116 -19.53 -13.51 5.01
N ALA A 117 -19.44 -13.31 6.33
CA ALA A 117 -20.31 -13.97 7.29
C ALA A 117 -21.60 -13.16 7.55
N GLU A 118 -21.55 -11.84 7.31
CA GLU A 118 -22.69 -10.93 7.48
C GLU A 118 -23.56 -10.82 6.21
N ASP A 119 -22.99 -11.08 5.03
CA ASP A 119 -23.70 -11.23 3.74
C ASP A 119 -24.44 -12.58 3.63
#